data_AF-A0A2Z5PCR8-F1
#
_entry.id   AF-A0A2Z5PCR8-F1
#
_cell.length_a   1.000
_cell.length_b   1.000
_cell.length_c   1.000
_cell.angle_alpha   90.00
_cell.angle_beta   90.00
_cell.angle_gamma   90.00
#
_symmetry.space_group_name_H-M   'P 1'
#
loop_
_entity.id
_entity.type
_entity.pdbx_description
1 polymer ?
#
loop_
_entity_poly.entity_id
_entity_poly.type
_entity_poly.pdbx_seq_one_letter_code
_entity_poly.pdbx_strand_id
1 'polypeptide(L)'
;MLFLNAKFIDLDLGENAVIVNEEDLKGTSYYPQDRVLIESHAGSVIGNIYSTKTMVQKGEVGMLVSELAEISISEGEEVKLRHAEKPESIPFIKKKMDGQVLNPHEIRTIIDEIVSKKLSNIELSAFVSSTYINGMNMDEIGEMTKRIAETGDMISWEKNLVVDIHSIGGVPGNKYALLSIPILAAAGITIPKTSSRAITSPAGTADVMEVLTNVELKEDEIKRIVKTTNGCLVWGGGVNLAPADDIIINVERPVSIDPQPQLLASVMAKKIATGIKYTVIDIPVGKGVKIKNEAEGAKLARKFIELGELLNIKVECVLTYGGQPLGRAIGPALEAKEAIEALQDPKNAPKSLIEKALSLAGILLELGGAAQIGEGQNLAWEILESGRALEKFNQIIIEQGGTPKKPEEIELGDYIEEIIAPIDGYVTDINNTGITNVVKEAGAPRDKKAGLLLNSKIGNKVKKGDVLYTIYSGSEERLVSAVNLARRVYPVKVEGMLIERISKF
;
A
#
# COMPACT_ATOMS: atom_id res chain seq x y z
N MET A 1 -29.90 -31.62 -5.39
CA MET A 1 -30.54 -30.31 -5.60
C MET A 1 -31.48 -30.09 -4.43
N LEU A 2 -31.50 -28.88 -3.87
CA LEU A 2 -32.38 -28.50 -2.76
C LEU A 2 -33.30 -27.39 -3.22
N PHE A 3 -34.52 -27.37 -2.71
CA PHE A 3 -35.46 -26.26 -2.88
C PHE A 3 -35.70 -25.68 -1.49
N LEU A 4 -35.39 -24.40 -1.32
CA LEU A 4 -35.39 -23.72 -0.03
C LEU A 4 -36.01 -22.34 -0.24
N ASN A 5 -36.70 -21.82 0.78
CA ASN A 5 -37.24 -20.47 0.74
C ASN A 5 -36.16 -19.47 1.13
N ALA A 6 -35.96 -18.44 0.32
CA ALA A 6 -34.99 -17.39 0.57
C ALA A 6 -35.37 -16.62 1.85
N LYS A 7 -34.38 -16.39 2.71
CA LYS A 7 -34.49 -15.59 3.92
C LYS A 7 -33.35 -14.61 3.99
N PHE A 8 -33.65 -13.32 4.11
CA PHE A 8 -32.60 -12.32 4.12
C PHE A 8 -32.00 -12.21 5.51
N ILE A 9 -30.68 -12.20 5.52
CA ILE A 9 -29.89 -12.03 6.72
C ILE A 9 -29.15 -10.71 6.57
N ASP A 10 -29.44 -9.79 7.47
CA ASP A 10 -28.70 -8.52 7.59
C ASP A 10 -27.35 -8.79 8.27
N LEU A 11 -26.44 -9.34 7.48
CA LEU A 11 -25.08 -9.65 7.85
C LEU A 11 -24.19 -9.38 6.64
N ASP A 12 -23.12 -8.63 6.84
CA ASP A 12 -22.13 -8.35 5.80
C ASP A 12 -20.82 -9.04 6.16
N LEU A 13 -20.47 -10.09 5.41
CA LEU A 13 -19.27 -10.89 5.61
C LEU A 13 -18.15 -10.55 4.60
N GLY A 14 -18.43 -9.73 3.59
CA GLY A 14 -17.49 -9.45 2.50
C GLY A 14 -17.18 -10.64 1.58
N GLU A 15 -17.94 -11.74 1.68
CA GLU A 15 -17.87 -12.92 0.83
C GLU A 15 -19.27 -13.46 0.55
N ASN A 16 -19.44 -14.23 -0.54
CA ASN A 16 -20.74 -14.77 -0.93
C ASN A 16 -21.12 -16.00 -0.07
N ALA A 17 -21.83 -15.78 1.04
CA ALA A 17 -22.18 -16.80 2.03
C ALA A 17 -23.65 -17.22 1.95
N VAL A 18 -23.86 -18.53 1.78
CA VAL A 18 -25.17 -19.16 1.71
C VAL A 18 -25.44 -19.90 3.01
N ILE A 19 -26.30 -19.35 3.86
CA ILE A 19 -26.55 -19.94 5.18
C ILE A 19 -27.62 -21.04 5.06
N VAL A 20 -27.27 -22.28 5.34
CA VAL A 20 -28.20 -23.42 5.24
C VAL A 20 -28.37 -24.08 6.61
N ASN A 21 -29.58 -24.51 6.94
CA ASN A 21 -29.80 -25.26 8.17
C ASN A 21 -29.07 -26.62 8.12
N GLU A 22 -28.38 -26.99 9.19
CA GLU A 22 -27.68 -28.29 9.28
C GLU A 22 -28.59 -29.48 9.00
N GLU A 23 -29.87 -29.41 9.38
CA GLU A 23 -30.83 -30.49 9.13
C GLU A 23 -31.19 -30.66 7.64
N ASP A 24 -31.13 -29.58 6.85
CA ASP A 24 -31.35 -29.66 5.41
C ASP A 24 -30.13 -30.19 4.66
N LEU A 25 -28.94 -30.09 5.24
CA LEU A 25 -27.72 -30.69 4.69
C LEU A 25 -27.63 -32.20 4.99
N LYS A 26 -28.20 -32.67 6.12
CA LYS A 26 -28.15 -34.08 6.52
C LYS A 26 -28.79 -34.99 5.47
N GLY A 27 -28.03 -36.00 5.03
CA GLY A 27 -28.49 -36.98 4.03
C GLY A 27 -28.44 -36.47 2.59
N THR A 28 -27.87 -35.28 2.36
CA THR A 28 -27.62 -34.72 1.03
C THR A 28 -26.15 -34.89 0.64
N SER A 29 -25.82 -34.51 -0.60
CA SER A 29 -24.44 -34.44 -1.10
C SER A 29 -23.79 -33.06 -0.90
N TYR A 30 -24.35 -32.20 -0.05
CA TYR A 30 -23.85 -30.86 0.23
C TYR A 30 -23.17 -30.82 1.60
N TYR A 31 -21.98 -30.23 1.64
CA TYR A 31 -21.17 -30.03 2.83
C TYR A 31 -20.96 -28.54 3.08
N PRO A 32 -20.66 -28.12 4.32
CA PRO A 32 -20.15 -26.78 4.58
C PRO A 32 -18.93 -26.49 3.69
N GLN A 33 -18.84 -25.26 3.19
CA GLN A 33 -17.86 -24.77 2.23
C GLN A 33 -18.01 -25.28 0.80
N ASP A 34 -19.01 -26.12 0.50
CA ASP A 34 -19.32 -26.45 -0.89
C ASP A 34 -19.83 -25.19 -1.61
N ARG A 35 -19.36 -25.03 -2.86
CA ARG A 35 -19.82 -23.96 -3.72
C ARG A 35 -21.14 -24.35 -4.38
N VAL A 36 -22.12 -23.48 -4.26
CA VAL A 36 -23.46 -23.69 -4.79
C VAL A 36 -23.92 -22.54 -5.67
N LEU A 37 -24.70 -22.90 -6.69
CA LEU A 37 -25.49 -22.00 -7.48
C LEU A 37 -26.91 -21.94 -6.87
N ILE A 38 -27.34 -20.74 -6.52
CA ILE A 38 -28.71 -20.42 -6.15
C ILE A 38 -29.39 -19.92 -7.41
N GLU A 39 -30.39 -20.64 -7.92
CA GLU A 39 -31.20 -20.24 -9.06
C GLU A 39 -32.58 -19.76 -8.57
N SER A 40 -32.98 -18.58 -9.00
CA SER A 40 -34.32 -18.02 -8.82
C SER A 40 -34.98 -17.77 -10.18
N HIS A 41 -36.21 -17.26 -10.19
CA HIS A 41 -36.85 -16.85 -11.45
C HIS A 41 -36.19 -15.62 -12.09
N ALA A 42 -35.49 -14.81 -11.30
CA ALA A 42 -34.84 -13.57 -11.72
C ALA A 42 -33.38 -13.75 -12.17
N GLY A 43 -32.72 -14.86 -11.83
CA GLY A 43 -31.34 -15.12 -12.19
C GLY A 43 -30.68 -16.22 -11.36
N SER A 44 -29.34 -16.28 -11.37
CA SER A 44 -28.60 -17.21 -10.53
C SER A 44 -27.32 -16.60 -9.92
N VAL A 45 -27.08 -16.83 -8.63
CA VAL A 45 -25.89 -16.34 -7.90
C VAL A 45 -25.09 -17.50 -7.32
N ILE A 46 -23.78 -17.34 -7.25
CA ILE A 46 -22.86 -18.33 -6.67
C ILE A 46 -22.51 -17.90 -5.24
N GLY A 47 -22.53 -18.86 -4.31
CA GLY A 47 -22.00 -18.67 -2.96
C GLY A 47 -21.53 -19.97 -2.32
N ASN A 48 -20.92 -19.87 -1.15
CA ASN A 48 -20.40 -21.00 -0.40
C ASN A 48 -21.33 -21.35 0.77
N ILE A 49 -21.57 -22.64 1.02
CA ILE A 49 -22.45 -23.07 2.10
C ILE A 49 -21.82 -22.82 3.47
N TYR A 50 -22.56 -22.14 4.35
CA TYR A 50 -22.30 -22.08 5.78
C TYR A 50 -23.46 -22.74 6.51
N SER A 51 -23.15 -23.75 7.32
CA SER A 51 -24.18 -24.46 8.08
C SER A 51 -24.51 -23.72 9.38
N THR A 52 -25.80 -23.61 9.71
CA THR A 52 -26.28 -23.05 10.97
C THR A 52 -27.32 -23.96 11.64
N LYS A 53 -27.49 -23.80 12.95
CA LYS A 53 -28.60 -24.39 13.71
C LYS A 53 -29.67 -23.38 14.11
N THR A 54 -29.35 -22.08 14.03
CA THR A 54 -30.12 -21.03 14.72
C THR A 54 -30.54 -19.88 13.83
N MET A 55 -29.80 -19.57 12.75
CA MET A 55 -30.05 -18.37 11.94
C MET A 55 -31.16 -18.57 10.91
N VAL A 56 -31.30 -19.78 10.37
CA VAL A 56 -32.38 -20.15 9.43
C VAL A 56 -33.07 -21.43 9.88
N GLN A 57 -34.37 -21.52 9.63
CA GLN A 57 -35.17 -22.70 9.92
C GLN A 57 -34.96 -23.77 8.85
N LYS A 58 -35.42 -24.98 9.15
CA LYS A 58 -35.45 -26.05 8.16
C LYS A 58 -36.34 -25.66 6.97
N GLY A 59 -35.84 -25.84 5.76
CA GLY A 59 -36.49 -25.42 4.52
C GLY A 59 -36.22 -23.96 4.12
N GLU A 60 -35.40 -23.23 4.87
CA GLU A 60 -34.98 -21.87 4.54
C GLU A 60 -33.50 -21.84 4.10
N VAL A 61 -33.17 -20.91 3.21
CA VAL A 61 -31.79 -20.56 2.87
C VAL A 61 -31.55 -19.08 3.15
N GLY A 62 -30.57 -18.82 3.99
CA GLY A 62 -30.16 -17.49 4.35
C GLY A 62 -29.28 -16.89 3.26
N MET A 63 -29.70 -15.73 2.76
CA MET A 63 -28.98 -14.94 1.77
C MET A 63 -28.58 -13.61 2.40
N LEU A 64 -27.31 -13.22 2.27
CA LEU A 64 -26.84 -11.95 2.80
C LEU A 64 -27.40 -10.78 1.98
N VAL A 65 -27.89 -9.75 2.66
CA VAL A 65 -28.49 -8.57 1.99
C VAL A 65 -27.49 -7.87 1.06
N SER A 66 -26.19 -7.87 1.41
CA SER A 66 -25.13 -7.28 0.58
C SER A 66 -24.91 -8.00 -0.75
N GLU A 67 -25.33 -9.26 -0.89
CA GLU A 67 -25.17 -10.10 -2.07
C GLU A 67 -26.38 -10.06 -3.01
N LEU A 68 -27.54 -9.67 -2.50
CA LEU A 68 -28.78 -9.54 -3.26
C LEU A 68 -28.78 -8.35 -4.24
N ALA A 69 -27.76 -7.49 -4.17
CA ALA A 69 -27.59 -6.40 -5.14
C ALA A 69 -27.41 -6.89 -6.58
N GLU A 70 -26.95 -8.14 -6.77
CA GLU A 70 -26.71 -8.73 -8.09
C GLU A 70 -27.96 -9.41 -8.67
N ILE A 71 -28.96 -9.78 -7.84
CA ILE A 71 -30.19 -10.48 -8.28
C ILE A 71 -31.40 -10.10 -7.43
N SER A 72 -32.49 -9.72 -8.11
CA SER A 72 -33.79 -9.40 -7.50
C SER A 72 -34.54 -10.64 -6.99
N ILE A 73 -34.05 -11.26 -5.91
CA ILE A 73 -34.78 -12.31 -5.16
C ILE A 73 -35.68 -11.61 -4.13
N SER A 74 -36.86 -12.17 -3.86
CA SER A 74 -37.76 -11.70 -2.78
C SER A 74 -37.66 -12.57 -1.53
N GLU A 75 -37.88 -11.98 -0.35
CA GLU A 75 -38.01 -12.72 0.91
C GLU A 75 -39.13 -13.77 0.77
N GLY A 76 -38.84 -15.03 1.11
CA GLY A 76 -39.76 -16.15 1.01
C GLY A 76 -39.93 -16.75 -0.39
N GLU A 77 -39.20 -16.26 -1.41
CA GLU A 77 -39.17 -16.87 -2.74
C GLU A 77 -38.52 -18.26 -2.69
N GLU A 78 -39.12 -19.25 -3.36
CA GLU A 78 -38.49 -20.57 -3.49
C GLU A 78 -37.30 -20.47 -4.45
N VAL A 79 -36.12 -20.78 -3.94
CA VAL A 79 -34.89 -20.81 -4.71
C VAL A 79 -34.33 -22.22 -4.77
N LYS A 80 -33.61 -22.50 -5.85
CA LYS A 80 -33.04 -23.82 -6.12
C LYS A 80 -31.55 -23.81 -5.88
N LEU A 81 -31.09 -24.71 -5.02
CA LEU A 81 -29.68 -24.94 -4.75
C LEU A 81 -29.12 -26.10 -5.58
N ARG A 82 -28.03 -25.84 -6.31
CA ARG A 82 -27.26 -26.82 -7.07
C ARG A 82 -25.77 -26.69 -6.77
N HIS A 83 -25.01 -27.77 -6.93
CA HIS A 83 -23.55 -27.66 -6.92
C HIS A 83 -23.12 -26.76 -8.08
N ALA A 84 -22.29 -25.76 -7.80
CA ALA A 84 -21.71 -24.94 -8.85
C ALA A 84 -20.61 -25.72 -9.56
N GLU A 85 -20.34 -25.36 -10.82
CA GLU A 85 -19.15 -25.87 -11.51
C GLU A 85 -17.89 -25.39 -10.80
N LYS A 86 -16.87 -26.25 -10.77
CA LYS A 86 -15.57 -25.87 -10.23
C LYS A 86 -14.94 -24.82 -11.15
N PRO A 87 -14.25 -23.82 -10.60
CA PRO A 87 -13.53 -22.83 -11.41
C PRO A 87 -12.56 -23.53 -12.35
N GLU A 88 -12.45 -23.00 -13.56
CA GLU A 88 -11.56 -23.55 -14.58
C GLU A 88 -10.11 -23.48 -14.13
N SER A 89 -9.77 -22.51 -13.28
CA SER A 89 -8.39 -22.31 -12.81
C SER A 89 -7.89 -23.32 -11.77
N ILE A 90 -8.74 -24.18 -11.20
CA ILE A 90 -8.31 -25.11 -10.14
C ILE A 90 -7.17 -26.06 -10.57
N PRO A 91 -7.22 -26.71 -11.75
CA PRO A 91 -6.10 -27.49 -12.26
C PRO A 91 -4.84 -26.64 -12.47
N PHE A 92 -4.98 -25.36 -12.82
CA PHE A 92 -3.84 -24.46 -13.05
C PHE A 92 -3.18 -24.05 -11.73
N ILE A 93 -3.97 -23.78 -10.68
CA ILE A 93 -3.44 -23.56 -9.33
C ILE A 93 -2.68 -24.79 -8.85
N LYS A 94 -3.23 -25.99 -9.03
CA LYS A 94 -2.51 -27.25 -8.69
C LYS A 94 -1.22 -27.41 -9.48
N LYS A 95 -1.25 -27.15 -10.78
CA LYS A 95 -0.06 -27.16 -11.64
C LYS A 95 1.02 -26.21 -11.08
N LYS A 96 0.64 -25.03 -10.58
CA LYS A 96 1.57 -24.10 -9.92
C LYS A 96 2.07 -24.62 -8.57
N MET A 97 1.21 -25.26 -7.78
CA MET A 97 1.61 -25.93 -6.53
C MET A 97 2.63 -27.04 -6.78
N ASP A 98 2.54 -27.74 -7.91
CA ASP A 98 3.51 -28.76 -8.35
C ASP A 98 4.81 -28.17 -8.93
N GLY A 99 4.99 -26.84 -8.87
CA GLY A 99 6.20 -26.16 -9.32
C GLY A 99 6.31 -26.00 -10.84
N GLN A 100 5.24 -26.24 -11.59
CA GLN A 100 5.26 -26.12 -13.04
C GLN A 100 5.01 -24.68 -13.49
N VAL A 101 5.42 -24.38 -14.73
CA VAL A 101 5.23 -23.08 -15.37
C VAL A 101 3.81 -22.98 -15.93
N LEU A 102 3.14 -21.88 -15.64
CA LEU A 102 1.84 -21.56 -16.21
C LEU A 102 1.99 -20.91 -17.58
N ASN A 103 1.13 -21.29 -18.52
CA ASN A 103 1.05 -20.63 -19.82
C ASN A 103 0.13 -19.38 -19.75
N PRO A 104 0.14 -18.52 -20.78
CA PRO A 104 -0.63 -17.27 -20.73
C PRO A 104 -2.14 -17.43 -20.51
N HIS A 105 -2.75 -18.45 -21.13
CA HIS A 105 -4.17 -18.74 -20.95
C HIS A 105 -4.47 -19.10 -19.50
N GLU A 106 -3.68 -20.00 -18.91
CA GLU A 106 -3.83 -20.45 -17.52
C GLU A 106 -3.76 -19.28 -16.53
N ILE A 107 -2.81 -18.36 -16.73
CA ILE A 107 -2.66 -17.15 -15.91
C ILE A 107 -3.86 -16.23 -16.08
N ARG A 108 -4.30 -15.98 -17.33
CA ARG A 108 -5.44 -15.12 -17.59
C ARG A 108 -6.71 -15.64 -16.93
N THR A 109 -6.96 -16.94 -17.03
CA THR A 109 -8.12 -17.59 -16.39
C THR A 109 -8.06 -17.43 -14.87
N ILE A 110 -6.89 -17.63 -14.23
CA ILE A 110 -6.76 -17.42 -12.78
C ILE A 110 -7.14 -15.98 -12.42
N ILE A 111 -6.53 -14.98 -13.08
CA ILE A 111 -6.78 -13.56 -12.74
C ILE A 111 -8.24 -13.17 -13.00
N ASP A 112 -8.86 -13.68 -14.06
CA ASP A 112 -10.28 -13.41 -14.37
C ASP A 112 -11.21 -14.01 -13.32
N GLU A 113 -10.91 -15.20 -12.83
CA GLU A 113 -11.68 -15.85 -11.77
C GLU A 113 -11.44 -15.22 -10.40
N ILE A 114 -10.30 -14.57 -10.17
CA ILE A 114 -10.06 -13.72 -8.99
C ILE A 114 -10.98 -12.49 -9.03
N VAL A 115 -10.96 -11.74 -10.13
CA VAL A 115 -11.71 -10.48 -10.24
C VAL A 115 -13.22 -10.71 -10.26
N SER A 116 -13.67 -11.77 -10.92
CA SER A 116 -15.09 -12.17 -10.93
C SER A 116 -15.55 -12.86 -9.64
N LYS A 117 -14.71 -12.93 -8.60
CA LYS A 117 -14.98 -13.58 -7.30
C LYS A 117 -15.42 -15.04 -7.44
N LYS A 118 -15.04 -15.71 -8.53
CA LYS A 118 -15.26 -17.15 -8.73
C LYS A 118 -14.33 -17.99 -7.85
N LEU A 119 -13.17 -17.46 -7.49
CA LEU A 119 -12.28 -18.08 -6.51
C LEU A 119 -12.63 -17.65 -5.08
N SER A 120 -12.71 -18.64 -4.19
CA SER A 120 -12.81 -18.45 -2.75
C SER A 120 -11.46 -18.03 -2.16
N ASN A 121 -11.49 -17.51 -0.94
CA ASN A 121 -10.28 -17.20 -0.17
C ASN A 121 -9.37 -18.43 0.01
N ILE A 122 -9.92 -19.66 0.03
CA ILE A 122 -9.13 -20.90 0.12
C ILE A 122 -8.31 -21.13 -1.16
N GLU A 123 -8.98 -21.06 -2.31
CA GLU A 123 -8.35 -21.29 -3.62
C GLU A 123 -7.34 -20.18 -3.94
N LEU A 124 -7.69 -18.93 -3.61
CA LEU A 124 -6.80 -17.78 -3.73
C LEU A 124 -5.58 -17.91 -2.81
N SER A 125 -5.76 -18.30 -1.55
CA SER A 125 -4.63 -18.54 -0.63
C SER A 125 -3.71 -19.65 -1.11
N ALA A 126 -4.26 -20.71 -1.72
CA ALA A 126 -3.47 -21.78 -2.33
C ALA A 126 -2.63 -21.26 -3.51
N PHE A 127 -3.20 -20.41 -4.36
CA PHE A 127 -2.46 -19.76 -5.45
C PHE A 127 -1.32 -18.89 -4.91
N VAL A 128 -1.60 -17.97 -3.99
CA VAL A 128 -0.59 -17.06 -3.41
C VAL A 128 0.51 -17.84 -2.67
N SER A 129 0.15 -18.89 -1.93
CA SER A 129 1.13 -19.76 -1.27
C SER A 129 1.99 -20.50 -2.29
N SER A 130 1.41 -20.93 -3.41
CA SER A 130 2.16 -21.60 -4.48
C SER A 130 3.16 -20.66 -5.14
N THR A 131 2.82 -19.39 -5.37
CA THR A 131 3.75 -18.40 -5.95
C THR A 131 4.81 -17.93 -4.96
N TYR A 132 4.51 -17.95 -3.65
CA TYR A 132 5.50 -17.73 -2.59
C TYR A 132 6.56 -18.85 -2.54
N ILE A 133 6.12 -20.11 -2.57
CA ILE A 133 7.01 -21.27 -2.41
C ILE A 133 7.77 -21.57 -3.71
N ASN A 134 7.06 -21.64 -4.84
CA ASN A 134 7.62 -22.10 -6.11
C ASN A 134 8.08 -20.94 -7.02
N GLY A 135 7.74 -19.69 -6.68
CA GLY A 135 8.05 -18.53 -7.52
C GLY A 135 7.31 -18.53 -8.86
N MET A 136 7.63 -17.55 -9.72
CA MET A 136 7.20 -17.48 -11.12
C MET A 136 8.39 -17.02 -11.96
N ASN A 137 8.50 -17.51 -13.19
CA ASN A 137 9.45 -16.99 -14.15
C ASN A 137 9.00 -15.62 -14.69
N MET A 138 9.85 -14.95 -15.47
CA MET A 138 9.56 -13.58 -15.90
C MET A 138 8.41 -13.49 -16.92
N ASP A 139 8.22 -14.50 -17.76
CA ASP A 139 7.10 -14.56 -18.71
C ASP A 139 5.77 -14.71 -17.97
N GLU A 140 5.72 -15.57 -16.95
CA GLU A 140 4.58 -15.75 -16.06
C GLU A 140 4.23 -14.43 -15.34
N ILE A 141 5.24 -13.74 -14.78
CA ILE A 141 5.04 -12.44 -14.11
C ILE A 141 4.58 -11.38 -15.11
N GLY A 142 5.17 -11.33 -16.30
CA GLY A 142 4.80 -10.38 -17.36
C GLY A 142 3.35 -10.53 -17.77
N GLU A 143 2.89 -11.77 -18.01
CA GLU A 143 1.50 -12.03 -18.38
C GLU A 143 0.54 -11.73 -17.23
N MET A 144 0.89 -12.15 -16.00
CA MET A 144 0.10 -11.85 -14.81
C MET A 144 -0.06 -10.34 -14.62
N THR A 145 1.03 -9.59 -14.78
CA THR A 145 1.05 -8.13 -14.68
C THR A 145 0.13 -7.47 -15.70
N LYS A 146 0.21 -7.90 -16.97
CA LYS A 146 -0.67 -7.40 -18.04
C LYS A 146 -2.12 -7.68 -17.71
N ARG A 147 -2.44 -8.91 -17.31
CA ARG A 147 -3.83 -9.27 -17.05
C ARG A 147 -4.40 -8.53 -15.84
N ILE A 148 -3.65 -8.42 -14.75
CA ILE A 148 -4.05 -7.63 -13.58
C ILE A 148 -4.41 -6.20 -14.01
N ALA A 149 -3.60 -5.56 -14.86
CA ALA A 149 -3.90 -4.23 -15.39
C ALA A 149 -5.15 -4.20 -16.27
N GLU A 150 -5.30 -5.15 -17.21
CA GLU A 150 -6.43 -5.26 -18.15
C GLU A 150 -7.78 -5.50 -17.48
N THR A 151 -7.81 -6.03 -16.26
CA THR A 151 -9.06 -6.28 -15.51
C THR A 151 -9.67 -5.06 -14.84
N GLY A 152 -8.93 -3.95 -14.78
CA GLY A 152 -9.39 -2.69 -14.19
C GLY A 152 -9.54 -1.58 -15.22
N ASP A 153 -9.78 -0.37 -14.72
CA ASP A 153 -9.79 0.84 -15.54
C ASP A 153 -8.39 1.14 -16.07
N MET A 154 -8.31 1.68 -17.28
CA MET A 154 -7.06 2.10 -17.92
C MET A 154 -7.10 3.57 -18.29
N ILE A 155 -6.24 4.36 -17.65
CA ILE A 155 -6.12 5.80 -17.87
C ILE A 155 -5.17 6.03 -19.04
N SER A 156 -5.67 6.76 -20.05
CA SER A 156 -4.88 7.26 -21.17
C SER A 156 -4.64 8.76 -21.05
N TRP A 157 -3.49 9.20 -21.56
CA TRP A 157 -3.03 10.59 -21.50
C TRP A 157 -2.81 11.16 -22.89
N GLU A 158 -3.15 12.43 -23.10
CA GLU A 158 -2.87 13.15 -24.36
C GLU A 158 -1.36 13.34 -24.59
N LYS A 159 -0.57 13.37 -23.52
CA LYS A 159 0.89 13.52 -23.57
C LYS A 159 1.59 12.17 -23.72
N ASN A 160 2.61 12.12 -24.57
CA ASN A 160 3.38 10.90 -24.83
C ASN A 160 4.33 10.52 -23.69
N LEU A 161 4.81 11.51 -22.91
CA LEU A 161 5.72 11.28 -21.80
C LEU A 161 4.97 11.42 -20.47
N VAL A 162 4.65 10.28 -19.88
CA VAL A 162 4.05 10.19 -18.55
C VAL A 162 4.94 9.31 -17.68
N VAL A 163 5.29 9.84 -16.52
CA VAL A 163 6.28 9.24 -15.63
C VAL A 163 5.69 8.95 -14.26
N ASP A 164 6.32 8.07 -13.48
CA ASP A 164 5.94 7.82 -12.08
C ASP A 164 7.16 7.51 -11.21
N ILE A 165 7.07 7.82 -9.92
CA ILE A 165 8.03 7.36 -8.91
C ILE A 165 7.30 6.43 -7.94
N HIS A 166 7.77 5.19 -7.83
CA HIS A 166 7.27 4.24 -6.86
C HIS A 166 8.37 3.86 -5.87
N SER A 167 8.00 3.71 -4.60
CA SER A 167 8.89 3.16 -3.57
C SER A 167 8.27 1.88 -3.07
N ILE A 168 9.06 0.80 -3.00
CA ILE A 168 8.59 -0.47 -2.40
C ILE A 168 8.30 -0.33 -0.89
N GLY A 169 8.68 0.81 -0.30
CA GLY A 169 8.35 1.20 1.06
C GLY A 169 9.14 0.46 2.14
N GLY A 170 8.55 0.34 3.33
CA GLY A 170 9.16 -0.27 4.51
C GLY A 170 9.93 0.72 5.40
N VAL A 171 10.34 1.88 4.88
CA VAL A 171 10.96 2.96 5.67
C VAL A 171 9.87 3.86 6.29
N PRO A 172 9.87 4.08 7.62
CA PRO A 172 8.98 5.05 8.25
C PRO A 172 9.30 6.48 7.81
N GLY A 173 8.28 7.34 7.68
CA GLY A 173 8.48 8.75 7.32
C GLY A 173 8.75 9.00 5.83
N ASN A 174 8.45 8.05 4.94
CA ASN A 174 8.79 8.12 3.51
C ASN A 174 7.90 9.10 2.72
N LYS A 175 7.96 10.38 3.05
CA LYS A 175 7.16 11.47 2.48
C LYS A 175 7.76 12.14 1.24
N TYR A 176 8.79 11.55 0.63
CA TYR A 176 9.52 12.11 -0.51
C TYR A 176 8.61 12.55 -1.66
N ALA A 177 7.49 11.84 -1.89
CA ALA A 177 6.56 12.10 -2.97
C ALA A 177 5.95 13.50 -2.89
N LEU A 178 5.71 14.02 -1.67
CA LEU A 178 5.17 15.38 -1.48
C LEU A 178 6.15 16.46 -1.94
N LEU A 179 7.43 16.14 -2.15
CA LEU A 179 8.44 17.04 -2.72
C LEU A 179 8.70 16.69 -4.19
N SER A 180 8.98 15.43 -4.51
CA SER A 180 9.38 15.02 -5.86
C SER A 180 8.28 15.27 -6.90
N ILE A 181 7.01 15.06 -6.56
CA ILE A 181 5.89 15.27 -7.49
C ILE A 181 5.73 16.74 -7.88
N PRO A 182 5.62 17.69 -6.94
CA PRO A 182 5.54 19.09 -7.32
C PRO A 182 6.81 19.60 -8.01
N ILE A 183 8.00 19.09 -7.69
CA ILE A 183 9.22 19.44 -8.43
C ILE A 183 9.11 19.05 -9.92
N LEU A 184 8.71 17.81 -10.19
CA LEU A 184 8.55 17.31 -11.57
C LEU A 184 7.43 18.03 -12.31
N ALA A 185 6.28 18.22 -11.66
CA ALA A 185 5.14 18.92 -12.24
C ALA A 185 5.45 20.41 -12.51
N ALA A 186 6.28 21.06 -11.68
CA ALA A 186 6.77 22.41 -11.89
C ALA A 186 7.75 22.51 -13.07
N ALA A 187 8.48 21.44 -13.37
CA ALA A 187 9.31 21.31 -14.58
C ALA A 187 8.49 21.00 -15.85
N GLY A 188 7.17 20.84 -15.74
CA GLY A 188 6.29 20.51 -16.87
C GLY A 188 6.19 19.00 -17.18
N ILE A 189 6.82 18.16 -16.37
CA ILE A 189 6.76 16.70 -16.50
C ILE A 189 5.43 16.19 -15.97
N THR A 190 4.75 15.33 -16.74
CA THR A 190 3.45 14.78 -16.36
C THR A 190 3.60 13.56 -15.48
N ILE A 191 3.13 13.65 -14.23
CA ILE A 191 3.30 12.65 -13.19
C ILE A 191 2.01 12.42 -12.36
N PRO A 192 1.10 11.57 -12.85
CA PRO A 192 -0.17 11.27 -12.20
C PRO A 192 0.02 10.23 -11.08
N LYS A 193 0.61 10.64 -9.95
CA LYS A 193 1.01 9.69 -8.91
C LYS A 193 -0.18 9.11 -8.15
N THR A 194 -0.37 7.81 -8.31
CA THR A 194 -1.24 7.00 -7.46
C THR A 194 -0.43 6.38 -6.31
N SER A 195 -1.00 6.33 -5.12
CA SER A 195 -0.38 5.73 -3.94
C SER A 195 -1.39 4.91 -3.14
N SER A 196 -0.94 3.86 -2.48
CA SER A 196 -1.76 3.13 -1.51
C SER A 196 -1.77 3.84 -0.15
N ARG A 197 -2.79 3.51 0.66
CA ARG A 197 -2.80 3.77 2.09
C ARG A 197 -1.84 2.82 2.81
N ALA A 198 -1.48 3.14 4.05
CA ALA A 198 -0.60 2.33 4.87
C ALA A 198 -1.19 0.91 5.06
N ILE A 199 -0.35 -0.10 4.78
CA ILE A 199 -0.63 -1.50 5.12
C ILE A 199 0.23 -1.86 6.34
N THR A 200 1.54 -1.95 6.14
CA THR A 200 2.51 -2.26 7.19
C THR A 200 3.21 -1.01 7.74
N SER A 201 3.22 0.10 7.00
CA SER A 201 3.82 1.36 7.41
C SER A 201 2.95 2.14 8.41
N PRO A 202 3.53 3.10 9.16
CA PRO A 202 2.77 3.97 10.07
C PRO A 202 1.88 4.98 9.32
N ALA A 203 2.27 5.37 8.10
CA ALA A 203 1.48 6.17 7.17
C ALA A 203 1.81 5.76 5.73
N GLY A 204 0.81 5.78 4.83
CA GLY A 204 1.02 5.72 3.39
C GLY A 204 1.04 7.13 2.80
N THR A 205 1.60 7.31 1.60
CA THR A 205 1.61 8.64 0.94
C THR A 205 0.19 9.20 0.76
N ALA A 206 -0.79 8.34 0.46
CA ALA A 206 -2.19 8.74 0.40
C ALA A 206 -2.71 9.23 1.76
N ASP A 207 -2.32 8.57 2.87
CA ASP A 207 -2.73 8.99 4.20
C ASP A 207 -2.19 10.35 4.59
N VAL A 208 -0.96 10.67 4.16
CA VAL A 208 -0.29 11.95 4.39
C VAL A 208 -0.94 13.04 3.55
N MET A 209 -1.19 12.78 2.25
CA MET A 209 -1.81 13.76 1.35
C MET A 209 -3.26 14.08 1.76
N GLU A 210 -3.98 13.10 2.32
CA GLU A 210 -5.36 13.26 2.83
C GLU A 210 -5.47 14.29 3.97
N VAL A 211 -4.38 14.59 4.67
CA VAL A 211 -4.36 15.68 5.68
C VAL A 211 -4.55 17.07 5.03
N LEU A 212 -4.18 17.19 3.76
CA LEU A 212 -4.10 18.44 3.02
C LEU A 212 -5.24 18.62 2.02
N THR A 213 -5.73 17.52 1.42
CA THR A 213 -6.71 17.57 0.34
C THR A 213 -7.42 16.24 0.14
N ASN A 214 -8.42 16.19 -0.74
CA ASN A 214 -9.09 14.95 -1.08
C ASN A 214 -8.19 14.05 -1.94
N VAL A 215 -8.04 12.79 -1.53
CA VAL A 215 -7.27 11.78 -2.25
C VAL A 215 -8.14 10.76 -2.99
N GLU A 216 -9.45 10.76 -2.73
CA GLU A 216 -10.42 9.85 -3.35
C GLU A 216 -11.07 10.58 -4.52
N LEU A 217 -10.54 10.35 -5.73
CA LEU A 217 -10.93 11.05 -6.95
C LEU A 217 -11.27 10.05 -8.03
N LYS A 218 -12.28 10.37 -8.85
CA LYS A 218 -12.64 9.60 -10.03
C LYS A 218 -11.66 9.85 -11.18
N GLU A 219 -11.63 8.96 -12.16
CA GLU A 219 -10.73 9.06 -13.33
C GLU A 219 -10.84 10.42 -14.04
N ASP A 220 -12.05 10.92 -14.28
CA ASP A 220 -12.27 12.20 -14.97
C ASP A 220 -11.70 13.39 -14.19
N GLU A 221 -11.79 13.36 -12.86
CA GLU A 221 -11.22 14.38 -11.99
C GLU A 221 -9.69 14.33 -12.04
N ILE A 222 -9.11 13.12 -11.98
CA ILE A 222 -7.67 12.91 -12.11
C ILE A 222 -7.17 13.47 -13.44
N LYS A 223 -7.84 13.16 -14.57
CA LYS A 223 -7.49 13.68 -15.89
C LYS A 223 -7.52 15.20 -15.94
N ARG A 224 -8.57 15.83 -15.38
CA ARG A 224 -8.70 17.29 -15.30
C ARG A 224 -7.56 17.92 -14.50
N ILE A 225 -7.26 17.37 -13.32
CA ILE A 225 -6.23 17.90 -12.41
C ILE A 225 -4.84 17.81 -13.07
N VAL A 226 -4.51 16.65 -13.63
CA VAL A 226 -3.21 16.43 -14.27
C VAL A 226 -3.06 17.29 -15.52
N LYS A 227 -4.13 17.53 -16.28
CA LYS A 227 -4.12 18.48 -17.41
C LYS A 227 -3.76 19.90 -16.98
N THR A 228 -4.25 20.34 -15.81
CA THR A 228 -4.02 21.70 -15.29
C THR A 228 -2.68 21.86 -14.59
N THR A 229 -2.23 20.82 -13.87
CA THR A 229 -1.09 20.94 -12.94
C THR A 229 0.16 20.20 -13.41
N ASN A 230 0.03 19.23 -14.33
CA ASN A 230 0.99 18.18 -14.65
C ASN A 230 1.21 17.12 -13.56
N GLY A 231 0.55 17.17 -12.40
CA GLY A 231 0.77 16.19 -11.36
C GLY A 231 -0.42 16.00 -10.43
N CYS A 232 -0.52 14.85 -9.82
CA CYS A 232 -1.47 14.62 -8.74
C CYS A 232 -0.89 13.63 -7.74
N LEU A 233 -1.49 13.61 -6.54
CA LEU A 233 -1.19 12.66 -5.47
C LEU A 233 -2.52 12.09 -5.00
N VAL A 234 -2.90 10.91 -5.49
CA VAL A 234 -4.23 10.33 -5.23
C VAL A 234 -4.14 8.94 -4.63
N TRP A 235 -5.20 8.52 -3.96
CA TRP A 235 -5.31 7.15 -3.47
C TRP A 235 -5.70 6.23 -4.63
N GLY A 236 -4.86 5.23 -4.89
CA GLY A 236 -5.09 4.26 -5.96
C GLY A 236 -6.37 3.45 -5.79
N GLY A 237 -6.81 3.18 -4.56
CA GLY A 237 -8.05 2.41 -4.30
C GLY A 237 -9.35 3.20 -4.53
N GLY A 238 -9.28 4.52 -4.74
CA GLY A 238 -10.43 5.32 -5.15
C GLY A 238 -10.77 5.17 -6.64
N VAL A 239 -9.92 4.48 -7.40
CA VAL A 239 -10.08 4.20 -8.82
C VAL A 239 -9.98 2.68 -8.98
N ASN A 240 -10.74 2.08 -9.89
CA ASN A 240 -10.74 0.63 -10.09
C ASN A 240 -9.50 0.17 -10.89
N LEU A 241 -8.30 0.61 -10.48
CA LEU A 241 -7.03 0.31 -11.12
C LEU A 241 -6.48 -1.02 -10.59
N ALA A 242 -6.33 -2.00 -11.48
CA ALA A 242 -5.78 -3.31 -11.14
C ALA A 242 -6.50 -4.02 -9.95
N PRO A 243 -7.83 -4.21 -10.01
CA PRO A 243 -8.64 -4.70 -8.89
C PRO A 243 -8.22 -6.08 -8.36
N ALA A 244 -7.67 -6.94 -9.22
CA ALA A 244 -7.13 -8.24 -8.82
C ALA A 244 -6.07 -8.11 -7.72
N ASP A 245 -5.28 -7.04 -7.75
CA ASP A 245 -4.21 -6.80 -6.79
C ASP A 245 -4.75 -6.61 -5.36
N ASP A 246 -5.80 -5.80 -5.22
CA ASP A 246 -6.41 -5.55 -3.91
C ASP A 246 -7.06 -6.81 -3.33
N ILE A 247 -7.65 -7.66 -4.19
CA ILE A 247 -8.21 -8.95 -3.79
C ILE A 247 -7.11 -9.90 -3.31
N ILE A 248 -5.98 -9.99 -4.04
CA ILE A 248 -4.84 -10.83 -3.65
C ILE A 248 -4.24 -10.36 -2.31
N ILE A 249 -4.09 -9.05 -2.11
CA ILE A 249 -3.54 -8.48 -0.87
C ILE A 249 -4.37 -8.86 0.37
N ASN A 250 -5.69 -9.04 0.22
CA ASN A 250 -6.57 -9.43 1.32
C ASN A 250 -6.25 -10.82 1.88
N VAL A 251 -5.75 -11.75 1.08
CA VAL A 251 -5.31 -13.07 1.56
C VAL A 251 -3.85 -13.10 1.99
N GLU A 252 -3.00 -12.23 1.45
CA GLU A 252 -1.58 -12.11 1.83
C GLU A 252 -1.41 -11.59 3.26
N ARG A 253 -2.22 -10.58 3.62
CA ARG A 253 -2.08 -9.85 4.88
C ARG A 253 -2.28 -10.74 6.13
N PRO A 254 -3.32 -11.60 6.24
CA PRO A 254 -3.51 -12.45 7.41
C PRO A 254 -2.36 -13.43 7.66
N VAL A 255 -1.70 -13.92 6.60
CA VAL A 255 -0.57 -14.85 6.70
C VAL A 255 0.80 -14.17 6.64
N SER A 256 0.84 -12.85 6.46
CA SER A 256 2.06 -12.03 6.43
C SER A 256 3.11 -12.48 5.39
N ILE A 257 2.65 -12.86 4.19
CA ILE A 257 3.51 -13.19 3.04
C ILE A 257 3.42 -12.09 1.98
N ASP A 258 4.54 -11.81 1.31
CA ASP A 258 4.64 -10.83 0.19
C ASP A 258 5.46 -11.52 -0.92
N PRO A 259 4.83 -12.40 -1.73
CA PRO A 259 5.51 -13.15 -2.79
C PRO A 259 6.15 -12.20 -3.79
N GLN A 260 7.42 -12.40 -4.10
CA GLN A 260 8.13 -11.54 -5.04
C GLN A 260 7.46 -11.42 -6.42
N PRO A 261 6.88 -12.49 -7.02
CA PRO A 261 6.09 -12.37 -8.25
C PRO A 261 4.92 -11.39 -8.12
N GLN A 262 4.18 -11.46 -7.00
CA GLN A 262 3.04 -10.59 -6.76
C GLN A 262 3.48 -9.15 -6.51
N LEU A 263 4.56 -8.92 -5.75
CA LEU A 263 5.12 -7.59 -5.55
C LEU A 263 5.45 -6.92 -6.89
N LEU A 264 6.13 -7.63 -7.78
CA LEU A 264 6.49 -7.12 -9.11
C LEU A 264 5.25 -6.81 -9.94
N ALA A 265 4.29 -7.74 -9.99
CA ALA A 265 3.07 -7.57 -10.77
C ALA A 265 2.17 -6.47 -10.23
N SER A 266 1.95 -6.40 -8.92
CA SER A 266 1.18 -5.35 -8.23
C SER A 266 1.67 -3.95 -8.59
N VAL A 267 2.98 -3.74 -8.48
CA VAL A 267 3.60 -2.44 -8.73
C VAL A 267 3.49 -2.06 -10.20
N MET A 268 3.85 -2.98 -11.11
CA MET A 268 3.92 -2.70 -12.54
C MET A 268 2.55 -2.66 -13.20
N ALA A 269 1.57 -3.44 -12.75
CA ALA A 269 0.20 -3.43 -13.29
C ALA A 269 -0.45 -2.06 -13.10
N LYS A 270 -0.25 -1.42 -11.94
CA LYS A 270 -0.69 -0.05 -11.70
C LYS A 270 -0.02 0.96 -12.63
N LYS A 271 1.23 0.73 -13.06
CA LYS A 271 1.93 1.60 -14.05
C LYS A 271 1.34 1.44 -15.45
N ILE A 272 1.01 0.22 -15.84
CA ILE A 272 0.29 -0.06 -17.09
C ILE A 272 -1.09 0.63 -17.07
N ALA A 273 -1.87 0.38 -16.00
CA ALA A 273 -3.22 0.91 -15.86
C ALA A 273 -3.27 2.46 -15.81
N THR A 274 -2.19 3.11 -15.37
CA THR A 274 -2.06 4.58 -15.38
C THR A 274 -1.31 5.12 -16.59
N GLY A 275 -1.05 4.30 -17.61
CA GLY A 275 -0.45 4.74 -18.88
C GLY A 275 1.00 5.24 -18.77
N ILE A 276 1.73 4.82 -17.74
CA ILE A 276 3.11 5.26 -17.47
C ILE A 276 4.07 4.61 -18.47
N LYS A 277 5.03 5.40 -18.97
CA LYS A 277 6.08 4.93 -19.89
C LYS A 277 7.46 4.89 -19.28
N TYR A 278 7.70 5.71 -18.26
CA TYR A 278 8.97 5.76 -17.54
C TYR A 278 8.70 5.74 -16.05
N THR A 279 9.40 4.90 -15.30
CA THR A 279 9.24 4.88 -13.85
C THR A 279 10.56 4.71 -13.13
N VAL A 280 10.68 5.41 -12.00
CA VAL A 280 11.74 5.20 -11.04
C VAL A 280 11.22 4.35 -9.89
N ILE A 281 11.91 3.25 -9.60
CA ILE A 281 11.62 2.35 -8.47
C ILE A 281 12.67 2.57 -7.38
N ASP A 282 12.26 3.21 -6.29
CA ASP A 282 13.02 3.35 -5.06
C ASP A 282 12.97 2.04 -4.25
N ILE A 283 14.15 1.48 -3.95
CA ILE A 283 14.35 0.25 -3.20
C ILE A 283 15.15 0.59 -1.95
N PRO A 284 14.48 0.87 -0.81
CA PRO A 284 15.18 1.09 0.44
C PRO A 284 15.84 -0.19 0.96
N VAL A 285 17.11 -0.09 1.30
CA VAL A 285 17.95 -1.18 1.80
C VAL A 285 18.42 -0.86 3.22
N GLY A 286 18.22 -1.78 4.15
CA GLY A 286 18.76 -1.64 5.50
C GLY A 286 18.07 -2.51 6.55
N LYS A 287 18.40 -2.25 7.81
CA LYS A 287 17.78 -2.93 8.95
C LYS A 287 16.32 -2.46 9.12
N GLY A 288 15.43 -3.42 9.38
CA GLY A 288 14.01 -3.13 9.66
C GLY A 288 13.19 -2.67 8.46
N VAL A 289 13.67 -2.89 7.23
CA VAL A 289 12.91 -2.67 5.98
C VAL A 289 12.78 -3.98 5.19
N LYS A 290 12.04 -3.96 4.08
CA LYS A 290 11.78 -5.16 3.24
C LYS A 290 13.05 -5.80 2.68
N ILE A 291 14.04 -4.99 2.30
CA ILE A 291 15.28 -5.44 1.66
C ILE A 291 16.46 -5.26 2.62
N LYS A 292 17.12 -6.37 2.98
CA LYS A 292 18.09 -6.38 4.07
C LYS A 292 19.47 -5.87 3.66
N ASN A 293 19.87 -6.18 2.43
CA ASN A 293 21.21 -5.91 1.92
C ASN A 293 21.19 -5.52 0.44
N GLU A 294 22.27 -4.88 -0.01
CA GLU A 294 22.39 -4.34 -1.35
C GLU A 294 22.33 -5.42 -2.44
N ALA A 295 22.82 -6.64 -2.15
CA ALA A 295 22.77 -7.75 -3.11
C ALA A 295 21.33 -8.21 -3.37
N GLU A 296 20.48 -8.28 -2.35
CA GLU A 296 19.04 -8.52 -2.50
C GLU A 296 18.37 -7.38 -3.27
N GLY A 297 18.70 -6.12 -2.94
CA GLY A 297 18.18 -4.94 -3.63
C GLY A 297 18.53 -4.94 -5.12
N ALA A 298 19.78 -5.22 -5.47
CA ALA A 298 20.24 -5.30 -6.85
C ALA A 298 19.57 -6.45 -7.62
N LYS A 299 19.31 -7.59 -6.99
CA LYS A 299 18.54 -8.68 -7.60
C LYS A 299 17.10 -8.26 -7.89
N LEU A 300 16.44 -7.58 -6.95
CA LEU A 300 15.08 -7.07 -7.16
C LEU A 300 15.04 -5.99 -8.25
N ALA A 301 16.02 -5.08 -8.26
CA ALA A 301 16.16 -4.04 -9.27
C ALA A 301 16.24 -4.63 -10.69
N ARG A 302 17.07 -5.67 -10.90
CA ARG A 302 17.18 -6.35 -12.20
C ARG A 302 15.84 -6.94 -12.65
N LYS A 303 15.08 -7.54 -11.74
CA LYS A 303 13.75 -8.09 -12.07
C LYS A 303 12.75 -7.00 -12.45
N PHE A 304 12.77 -5.85 -11.79
CA PHE A 304 11.94 -4.71 -12.18
C PHE A 304 12.30 -4.18 -13.58
N ILE A 305 13.60 -4.11 -13.89
CA ILE A 305 14.08 -3.67 -15.21
C ILE A 305 13.67 -4.67 -16.30
N GLU A 306 13.94 -5.96 -16.10
CA GLU A 306 13.59 -7.04 -17.02
C GLU A 306 12.07 -7.11 -17.27
N LEU A 307 11.27 -6.98 -16.20
CA LEU A 307 9.82 -6.90 -16.31
C LEU A 307 9.38 -5.63 -17.06
N GLY A 308 10.02 -4.48 -16.80
CA GLY A 308 9.77 -3.24 -17.54
C GLY A 308 9.97 -3.40 -19.05
N GLU A 309 11.05 -4.06 -19.47
CA GLU A 309 11.34 -4.35 -20.88
C GLU A 309 10.22 -5.19 -21.52
N LEU A 310 9.76 -6.25 -20.86
CA LEU A 310 8.65 -7.08 -21.34
C LEU A 310 7.30 -6.33 -21.46
N LEU A 311 7.14 -5.28 -20.65
CA LEU A 311 5.93 -4.46 -20.58
C LEU A 311 6.03 -3.17 -21.41
N ASN A 312 7.15 -2.93 -22.08
CA ASN A 312 7.46 -1.66 -22.76
C ASN A 312 7.35 -0.43 -21.84
N ILE A 313 7.81 -0.56 -20.60
CA ILE A 313 7.95 0.52 -19.63
C ILE A 313 9.44 0.66 -19.29
N LYS A 314 10.02 1.84 -19.51
CA LYS A 314 11.41 2.07 -19.11
C LYS A 314 11.48 2.21 -17.59
N VAL A 315 12.21 1.31 -16.95
CA VAL A 315 12.34 1.29 -15.49
C VAL A 315 13.77 1.63 -15.10
N GLU A 316 13.94 2.56 -14.17
CA GLU A 316 15.19 2.79 -13.46
C GLU A 316 15.02 2.49 -11.98
N CYS A 317 15.92 1.70 -11.41
CA CYS A 317 15.87 1.34 -10.00
C CYS A 317 16.96 2.06 -9.21
N VAL A 318 16.60 2.60 -8.04
CA VAL A 318 17.50 3.32 -7.16
C VAL A 318 17.55 2.59 -5.82
N LEU A 319 18.72 2.11 -5.43
CA LEU A 319 18.93 1.61 -4.08
C LEU A 319 19.14 2.79 -3.15
N THR A 320 18.29 2.93 -2.11
CA THR A 320 18.41 4.02 -1.12
C THR A 320 18.65 3.46 0.27
N TYR A 321 19.25 4.28 1.15
CA TYR A 321 19.44 3.88 2.53
C TYR A 321 18.10 3.86 3.29
N GLY A 322 17.74 2.70 3.83
CA GLY A 322 16.53 2.47 4.60
C GLY A 322 16.77 2.15 6.08
N GLY A 323 18.01 2.20 6.58
CA GLY A 323 18.34 1.76 7.93
C GLY A 323 17.84 2.66 9.08
N GLN A 324 17.23 3.81 8.78
CA GLN A 324 16.55 4.67 9.76
C GLN A 324 15.39 5.42 9.08
N PRO A 325 14.46 6.03 9.84
CA PRO A 325 13.33 6.76 9.26
C PRO A 325 13.79 7.90 8.35
N LEU A 326 13.03 8.18 7.29
CA LEU A 326 13.27 9.31 6.39
C LEU A 326 12.76 10.61 7.04
N GLY A 327 13.57 11.66 7.03
CA GLY A 327 13.21 12.90 7.72
C GLY A 327 13.14 12.70 9.22
N ARG A 328 12.37 13.51 9.95
CA ARG A 328 12.21 13.42 11.41
C ARG A 328 10.80 13.03 11.82
N ALA A 329 9.81 13.47 11.07
CA ALA A 329 8.41 13.17 11.35
C ALA A 329 7.97 11.78 10.84
N ILE A 330 7.17 11.06 11.64
CA ILE A 330 6.52 9.81 11.26
C ILE A 330 5.05 9.89 11.68
N GLY A 331 4.12 9.58 10.77
CA GLY A 331 2.68 9.68 10.99
C GLY A 331 2.03 10.77 10.12
N PRO A 332 0.75 10.65 9.75
CA PRO A 332 0.17 11.42 8.64
C PRO A 332 0.32 12.94 8.76
N ALA A 333 -0.15 13.54 9.87
CA ALA A 333 -0.09 14.98 10.07
C ALA A 333 1.35 15.51 10.23
N LEU A 334 2.18 14.80 11.00
CA LEU A 334 3.59 15.14 11.19
C LEU A 334 4.36 15.09 9.85
N GLU A 335 4.10 14.08 9.02
CA GLU A 335 4.72 13.94 7.71
C GLU A 335 4.25 15.03 6.73
N ALA A 336 2.96 15.37 6.73
CA ALA A 336 2.44 16.47 5.93
C ALA A 336 3.07 17.80 6.34
N LYS A 337 3.18 18.05 7.65
CA LYS A 337 3.82 19.25 8.22
C LYS A 337 5.28 19.37 7.78
N GLU A 338 6.10 18.33 7.97
CA GLU A 338 7.52 18.37 7.59
C GLU A 338 7.71 18.52 6.06
N ALA A 339 6.80 17.98 5.25
CA ALA A 339 6.85 18.16 3.81
C ALA A 339 6.60 19.62 3.40
N ILE A 340 5.63 20.31 4.02
CA ILE A 340 5.38 21.73 3.77
C ILE A 340 6.55 22.59 4.28
N GLU A 341 7.07 22.31 5.48
CA GLU A 341 8.26 22.97 6.01
C GLU A 341 9.45 22.83 5.04
N ALA A 342 9.63 21.64 4.46
CA ALA A 342 10.70 21.38 3.51
C ALA A 342 10.51 22.07 2.15
N LEU A 343 9.27 22.26 1.71
CA LEU A 343 8.94 23.04 0.50
C LEU A 343 9.11 24.56 0.73
N GLN A 344 8.90 25.04 1.96
CA GLN A 344 9.03 26.47 2.32
C GLN A 344 10.48 26.87 2.62
N ASP A 345 11.22 26.03 3.33
CA ASP A 345 12.61 26.28 3.72
C ASP A 345 13.48 25.02 3.53
N PRO A 346 13.82 24.70 2.27
CA PRO A 346 14.57 23.48 1.94
C PRO A 346 15.99 23.46 2.54
N LYS A 347 16.55 24.62 2.93
CA LYS A 347 17.90 24.71 3.50
C LYS A 347 17.96 24.23 4.94
N ASN A 348 16.88 24.44 5.70
CA ASN A 348 16.77 24.02 7.10
C ASN A 348 16.01 22.69 7.27
N ALA A 349 15.43 22.17 6.18
CA ALA A 349 14.75 20.89 6.16
C ALA A 349 15.69 19.69 6.43
N PRO A 350 15.16 18.53 6.87
CA PRO A 350 15.96 17.33 7.05
C PRO A 350 16.66 16.91 5.74
N LYS A 351 18.00 16.95 5.73
CA LYS A 351 18.82 16.59 4.55
C LYS A 351 18.48 15.24 3.95
N SER A 352 18.18 14.23 4.76
CA SER A 352 17.77 12.92 4.27
C SER A 352 16.54 12.96 3.37
N LEU A 353 15.55 13.81 3.69
CA LEU A 353 14.33 13.98 2.90
C LEU A 353 14.65 14.72 1.60
N ILE A 354 15.39 15.82 1.70
CA ILE A 354 15.79 16.66 0.57
C ILE A 354 16.62 15.84 -0.43
N GLU A 355 17.72 15.24 0.00
CA GLU A 355 18.61 14.46 -0.87
C GLU A 355 17.85 13.36 -1.60
N LYS A 356 17.04 12.56 -0.89
CA LYS A 356 16.25 11.50 -1.50
C LYS A 356 15.24 12.05 -2.51
N ALA A 357 14.48 13.09 -2.14
CA ALA A 357 13.44 13.65 -3.01
C ALA A 357 14.03 14.24 -4.30
N LEU A 358 15.18 14.93 -4.19
CA LEU A 358 15.88 15.54 -5.32
C LEU A 358 16.53 14.49 -6.22
N SER A 359 17.16 13.46 -5.67
CA SER A 359 17.77 12.40 -6.47
C SER A 359 16.71 11.64 -7.29
N LEU A 360 15.57 11.29 -6.68
CA LEU A 360 14.49 10.60 -7.39
C LEU A 360 13.83 11.49 -8.45
N ALA A 361 13.61 12.78 -8.15
CA ALA A 361 13.10 13.73 -9.14
C ALA A 361 14.12 13.99 -10.25
N GLY A 362 15.40 14.12 -9.92
CA GLY A 362 16.48 14.40 -10.86
C GLY A 362 16.58 13.37 -11.96
N ILE A 363 16.52 12.07 -11.61
CA ILE A 363 16.52 10.98 -12.59
C ILE A 363 15.37 11.15 -13.61
N LEU A 364 14.17 11.50 -13.15
CA LEU A 364 13.03 11.73 -14.03
C LEU A 364 13.10 13.05 -14.81
N LEU A 365 13.77 14.08 -14.28
CA LEU A 365 14.04 15.30 -15.04
C LEU A 365 15.01 15.04 -16.20
N GLU A 366 16.01 14.18 -15.98
CA GLU A 366 16.95 13.75 -17.03
C GLU A 366 16.24 12.88 -18.07
N LEU A 367 15.51 11.86 -17.62
CA LEU A 367 14.75 10.98 -18.50
C LEU A 367 13.65 11.70 -19.28
N GLY A 368 13.03 12.70 -18.65
CA GLY A 368 12.00 13.51 -19.27
C GLY A 368 12.52 14.61 -20.19
N GLY A 369 13.85 14.74 -20.32
CA GLY A 369 14.50 15.74 -21.18
C GLY A 369 14.46 17.17 -20.65
N ALA A 370 14.04 17.37 -19.39
CA ALA A 370 14.06 18.67 -18.73
C ALA A 370 15.47 19.06 -18.24
N ALA A 371 16.34 18.06 -17.99
CA ALA A 371 17.74 18.24 -17.63
C ALA A 371 18.67 17.39 -18.50
N GLN A 372 19.94 17.80 -18.58
CA GLN A 372 21.00 16.95 -19.12
C GLN A 372 21.34 15.84 -18.12
N ILE A 373 21.80 14.69 -18.60
CA ILE A 373 22.23 13.58 -17.74
C ILE A 373 23.29 14.07 -16.75
N GLY A 374 23.08 13.81 -15.46
CA GLY A 374 23.92 14.28 -14.35
C GLY A 374 23.55 15.65 -13.77
N GLU A 375 22.69 16.43 -14.43
CA GLU A 375 22.25 17.75 -13.96
C GLU A 375 20.83 17.75 -13.37
N GLY A 376 20.15 16.59 -13.36
CA GLY A 376 18.77 16.48 -12.88
C GLY A 376 18.61 16.89 -11.42
N GLN A 377 19.54 16.50 -10.57
CA GLN A 377 19.49 16.85 -9.14
C GLN A 377 19.70 18.36 -8.91
N ASN A 378 20.56 19.00 -9.71
CA ASN A 378 20.80 20.45 -9.64
C ASN A 378 19.55 21.23 -10.07
N LEU A 379 18.91 20.82 -11.17
CA LEU A 379 17.65 21.41 -11.60
C LEU A 379 16.52 21.19 -10.57
N ALA A 380 16.43 19.99 -9.99
CA ALA A 380 15.46 19.71 -8.93
C ALA A 380 15.68 20.65 -7.72
N TRP A 381 16.93 20.89 -7.34
CA TRP A 381 17.28 21.83 -6.27
C TRP A 381 16.86 23.26 -6.63
N GLU A 382 17.15 23.72 -7.84
CA GLU A 382 16.76 25.05 -8.31
C GLU A 382 15.23 25.26 -8.27
N ILE A 383 14.46 24.27 -8.71
CA ILE A 383 12.98 24.30 -8.66
C ILE A 383 12.48 24.37 -7.22
N LEU A 384 13.10 23.62 -6.32
CA LEU A 384 12.75 23.59 -4.91
C LEU A 384 13.12 24.92 -4.21
N GLU A 385 14.35 25.41 -4.38
CA GLU A 385 14.86 26.63 -3.76
C GLU A 385 14.15 27.89 -4.28
N SER A 386 13.73 27.91 -5.55
CA SER A 386 12.99 29.04 -6.13
C SER A 386 11.54 29.15 -5.66
N GLY A 387 11.01 28.17 -4.91
CA GLY A 387 9.62 28.14 -4.47
C GLY A 387 8.62 27.63 -5.52
N ARG A 388 9.05 27.37 -6.76
CA ARG A 388 8.21 26.83 -7.83
C ARG A 388 7.57 25.49 -7.46
N ALA A 389 8.30 24.63 -6.74
CA ALA A 389 7.74 23.39 -6.21
C ALA A 389 6.58 23.65 -5.23
N LEU A 390 6.73 24.60 -4.30
CA LEU A 390 5.69 24.96 -3.34
C LEU A 390 4.45 25.52 -4.03
N GLU A 391 4.62 26.42 -5.00
CA GLU A 391 3.52 26.96 -5.82
C GLU A 391 2.77 25.85 -6.53
N LYS A 392 3.50 24.90 -7.14
CA LYS A 392 2.93 23.75 -7.82
C LYS A 392 2.20 22.82 -6.86
N PHE A 393 2.76 22.57 -5.68
CA PHE A 393 2.14 21.74 -4.66
C PHE A 393 0.80 22.35 -4.19
N ASN A 394 0.78 23.66 -3.95
CA ASN A 394 -0.44 24.39 -3.61
C ASN A 394 -1.48 24.31 -4.74
N GLN A 395 -1.06 24.42 -6.00
CA GLN A 395 -1.95 24.24 -7.15
C GLN A 395 -2.57 22.83 -7.18
N ILE A 396 -1.77 21.78 -6.93
CA ILE A 396 -2.25 20.40 -6.85
C ILE A 396 -3.29 20.25 -5.72
N ILE A 397 -2.99 20.80 -4.53
CA ILE A 397 -3.91 20.79 -3.38
C ILE A 397 -5.26 21.43 -3.75
N ILE A 398 -5.24 22.63 -4.35
CA ILE A 398 -6.44 23.36 -4.76
C ILE A 398 -7.26 22.57 -5.78
N GLU A 399 -6.59 22.03 -6.80
CA GLU A 399 -7.25 21.28 -7.88
C GLU A 399 -7.84 19.95 -7.39
N GLN A 400 -7.27 19.37 -6.33
CA GLN A 400 -7.81 18.22 -5.60
C GLN A 400 -8.90 18.59 -4.57
N GLY A 401 -9.32 19.86 -4.50
CA GLY A 401 -10.42 20.31 -3.63
C GLY A 401 -10.01 20.65 -2.20
N GLY A 402 -8.71 20.79 -1.93
CA GLY A 402 -8.16 21.18 -0.63
C GLY A 402 -7.80 22.67 -0.57
N THR A 403 -7.39 23.09 0.62
CA THR A 403 -6.88 24.46 0.86
C THR A 403 -5.43 24.36 1.27
N PRO A 404 -4.50 25.07 0.61
CA PRO A 404 -3.10 25.14 1.03
C PRO A 404 -2.99 25.59 2.49
N LYS A 405 -2.28 24.80 3.30
CA LYS A 405 -2.08 25.06 4.72
C LYS A 405 -0.63 25.45 5.00
N LYS A 406 -0.43 26.29 6.00
CA LYS A 406 0.88 26.52 6.63
C LYS A 406 1.19 25.38 7.62
N PRO A 407 2.48 25.12 7.91
CA PRO A 407 2.86 24.09 8.88
C PRO A 407 2.19 24.21 10.25
N GLU A 408 1.92 25.43 10.71
CA GLU A 408 1.29 25.71 12.01
C GLU A 408 -0.21 25.40 12.04
N GLU A 409 -0.86 25.32 10.87
CA GLU A 409 -2.29 25.02 10.72
C GLU A 409 -2.56 23.51 10.68
N ILE A 410 -1.50 22.69 10.67
CA ILE A 410 -1.62 21.23 10.71
C ILE A 410 -1.80 20.79 12.17
N GLU A 411 -3.02 20.36 12.49
CA GLU A 411 -3.35 19.84 13.82
C GLU A 411 -2.60 18.54 14.13
N LEU A 412 -1.98 18.49 15.31
CA LEU A 412 -1.28 17.32 15.84
C LEU A 412 -2.05 16.76 17.04
N GLY A 413 -1.62 15.61 17.56
CA GLY A 413 -2.25 14.98 18.72
C GLY A 413 -2.09 15.85 19.97
N ASP A 414 -3.19 16.02 20.72
CA ASP A 414 -3.21 16.85 21.94
C ASP A 414 -2.48 16.18 23.11
N TYR A 415 -2.39 14.85 23.11
CA TYR A 415 -1.65 14.08 24.10
C TYR A 415 -0.24 13.83 23.61
N ILE A 416 0.74 14.31 24.38
CA ILE A 416 2.15 14.36 24.00
C ILE A 416 3.01 13.78 25.12
N GLU A 417 3.94 12.90 24.78
CA GLU A 417 4.96 12.41 25.71
C GLU A 417 6.35 12.49 25.06
N GLU A 418 7.32 13.05 25.80
CA GLU A 418 8.73 13.09 25.41
C GLU A 418 9.48 11.87 25.96
N ILE A 419 10.18 11.15 25.09
CA ILE A 419 11.07 10.07 25.50
C ILE A 419 12.50 10.60 25.55
N ILE A 420 13.06 10.65 26.77
CA ILE A 420 14.37 11.22 27.05
C ILE A 420 15.49 10.18 27.04
N ALA A 421 16.72 10.63 26.82
CA ALA A 421 17.92 9.82 26.91
C ALA A 421 18.20 9.40 28.36
N PRO A 422 18.37 8.10 28.66
CA PRO A 422 18.61 7.65 30.03
C PRO A 422 20.05 7.90 30.51
N ILE A 423 20.98 8.07 29.57
CA ILE A 423 22.42 8.21 29.79
C ILE A 423 23.02 9.23 28.82
N ASP A 424 24.22 9.72 29.14
CA ASP A 424 25.06 10.43 28.19
C ASP A 424 25.62 9.44 27.16
N GLY A 425 25.69 9.84 25.89
CA GLY A 425 26.23 8.98 24.84
C GLY A 425 25.96 9.45 23.43
N TYR A 426 25.88 8.49 22.52
CA TYR A 426 25.56 8.68 21.12
C TYR A 426 24.41 7.76 20.72
N VAL A 427 23.54 8.24 19.82
CA VAL A 427 22.53 7.38 19.21
C VAL A 427 23.23 6.43 18.25
N THR A 428 23.22 5.13 18.54
CA THR A 428 23.92 4.12 17.72
C THR A 428 23.00 3.31 16.82
N ASP A 429 21.71 3.23 17.14
CA ASP A 429 20.73 2.48 16.35
C ASP A 429 19.34 3.10 16.47
N ILE A 430 18.57 3.06 15.38
CA ILE A 430 17.14 3.41 15.36
C ILE A 430 16.39 2.26 14.70
N ASN A 431 15.52 1.59 15.46
CA ASN A 431 14.76 0.45 15.00
C ASN A 431 13.47 0.90 14.28
N ASN A 432 13.48 0.84 12.95
CA ASN A 432 12.32 1.17 12.10
C ASN A 432 11.04 0.40 12.47
N THR A 433 11.15 -0.90 12.78
CA THR A 433 10.01 -1.73 13.18
C THR A 433 9.47 -1.29 14.54
N GLY A 434 10.38 -0.99 15.48
CA GLY A 434 10.01 -0.43 16.79
C GLY A 434 9.28 0.90 16.67
N ILE A 435 9.81 1.84 15.88
CA ILE A 435 9.17 3.13 15.60
C ILE A 435 7.79 2.93 14.98
N THR A 436 7.68 2.06 13.96
CA THR A 436 6.41 1.77 13.29
C THR A 436 5.37 1.25 14.27
N ASN A 437 5.74 0.31 15.14
CA ASN A 437 4.83 -0.27 16.10
C ASN A 437 4.38 0.76 17.15
N VAL A 438 5.30 1.62 17.65
CA VAL A 438 4.95 2.71 18.59
C VAL A 438 3.98 3.70 17.95
N VAL A 439 4.22 4.11 16.71
CA VAL A 439 3.35 5.07 16.00
C VAL A 439 1.97 4.48 15.70
N LYS A 440 1.92 3.19 15.33
CA LYS A 440 0.66 2.47 15.15
C LYS A 440 -0.12 2.33 16.45
N GLU A 441 0.56 2.00 17.54
CA GLU A 441 -0.05 1.93 18.87
C GLU A 441 -0.65 3.29 19.27
N ALA A 442 0.08 4.37 19.00
CA ALA A 442 -0.34 5.75 19.29
C ALA A 442 -1.60 6.19 18.55
N GLY A 443 -1.93 5.62 17.38
CA GLY A 443 -3.10 6.10 16.62
C GLY A 443 -3.06 5.85 15.13
N ALA A 444 -1.88 6.00 14.54
CA ALA A 444 -1.72 6.14 13.11
C ALA A 444 -1.91 4.82 12.35
N PRO A 445 -2.36 4.85 11.08
CA PRO A 445 -2.73 6.03 10.30
C PRO A 445 -4.20 6.48 10.48
N ARG A 446 -5.01 5.74 11.25
CA ARG A 446 -6.46 6.04 11.42
C ARG A 446 -6.67 7.37 12.13
N ASP A 447 -5.95 7.57 13.23
CA ASP A 447 -5.79 8.90 13.80
C ASP A 447 -4.66 9.61 13.05
N LYS A 448 -5.02 10.60 12.23
CA LYS A 448 -4.08 11.37 11.42
C LYS A 448 -3.17 12.25 12.27
N LYS A 449 -3.64 12.65 13.46
CA LYS A 449 -2.91 13.53 14.39
C LYS A 449 -1.84 12.79 15.19
N ALA A 450 -1.96 11.46 15.28
CA ALA A 450 -0.99 10.62 15.95
C ALA A 450 0.29 10.43 15.13
N GLY A 451 1.41 10.28 15.83
CA GLY A 451 2.71 10.12 15.20
C GLY A 451 3.87 10.17 16.17
N LEU A 452 5.08 10.23 15.63
CA LEU A 452 6.32 10.35 16.37
C LEU A 452 7.26 11.32 15.64
N LEU A 453 7.81 12.28 16.38
CA LEU A 453 8.83 13.21 15.89
C LEU A 453 10.20 12.82 16.45
N LEU A 454 11.16 12.50 15.58
CA LEU A 454 12.53 12.20 15.98
C LEU A 454 13.33 13.49 16.21
N ASN A 455 13.79 13.69 17.44
CA ASN A 455 14.68 14.80 17.79
C ASN A 455 16.15 14.44 17.53
N SER A 456 16.49 13.16 17.65
CA SER A 456 17.86 12.64 17.45
C SER A 456 17.92 11.56 16.35
N LYS A 457 19.00 11.59 15.57
CA LYS A 457 19.34 10.63 14.51
C LYS A 457 20.59 9.82 14.88
N ILE A 458 20.82 8.71 14.18
CA ILE A 458 22.03 7.89 14.36
C ILE A 458 23.27 8.80 14.19
N GLY A 459 24.22 8.66 15.11
CA GLY A 459 25.45 9.45 15.17
C GLY A 459 25.32 10.75 15.96
N ASN A 460 24.11 11.18 16.36
CA ASN A 460 23.95 12.36 17.21
C ASN A 460 24.44 12.07 18.63
N LYS A 461 25.16 13.04 19.22
CA LYS A 461 25.52 13.04 20.63
C LYS A 461 24.33 13.52 21.45
N VAL A 462 24.05 12.84 22.55
CA VAL A 462 22.97 13.18 23.48
C VAL A 462 23.48 13.14 24.92
N LYS A 463 22.91 13.98 25.77
CA LYS A 463 23.08 13.95 27.22
C LYS A 463 21.88 13.29 27.87
N LYS A 464 22.07 12.74 29.06
CA LYS A 464 20.98 12.27 29.91
C LYS A 464 19.95 13.39 30.09
N GLY A 465 18.70 13.10 29.79
CA GLY A 465 17.59 14.06 29.83
C GLY A 465 17.29 14.74 28.49
N ASP A 466 18.17 14.66 27.49
CA ASP A 466 17.85 15.18 26.14
C ASP A 466 16.69 14.38 25.53
N VAL A 467 15.77 15.06 24.85
CA VAL A 467 14.64 14.42 24.17
C VAL A 467 15.17 13.65 22.95
N LEU A 468 14.91 12.34 22.91
CA LEU A 468 15.24 11.48 21.76
C LEU A 468 14.17 11.57 20.69
N TYR A 469 12.91 11.51 21.11
CA TYR A 469 11.74 11.64 20.26
C TYR A 469 10.49 11.95 21.08
N THR A 470 9.50 12.52 20.41
CA THR A 470 8.21 12.88 21.00
C THR A 470 7.09 12.07 20.35
N ILE A 471 6.21 11.47 21.16
CA ILE A 471 5.04 10.71 20.69
C ILE A 471 3.81 11.63 20.78
N TYR A 472 3.01 11.65 19.73
CA TYR A 472 1.73 12.37 19.65
C TYR A 472 0.59 11.38 19.48
N SER A 473 -0.53 11.62 20.16
CA SER A 473 -1.77 10.85 20.01
C SER A 473 -3.01 11.74 20.19
N GLY A 474 -4.09 11.44 19.49
CA GLY A 474 -5.42 11.99 19.77
C GLY A 474 -6.13 11.31 20.94
N SER A 475 -5.54 10.30 21.58
CA SER A 475 -6.11 9.57 22.70
C SER A 475 -5.10 9.34 23.83
N GLU A 476 -5.45 9.73 25.05
CA GLU A 476 -4.62 9.51 26.24
C GLU A 476 -4.31 8.03 26.45
N GLU A 477 -5.32 7.16 26.32
CA GLU A 477 -5.16 5.71 26.47
C GLU A 477 -4.15 5.15 25.47
N ARG A 478 -4.24 5.56 24.21
CA ARG A 478 -3.32 5.11 23.16
C ARG A 478 -1.93 5.69 23.34
N LEU A 479 -1.79 6.92 23.82
CA LEU A 479 -0.49 7.48 24.20
C LEU A 479 0.16 6.63 25.30
N VAL A 480 -0.58 6.32 26.37
CA VAL A 480 -0.07 5.49 27.48
C VAL A 480 0.37 4.11 26.97
N SER A 481 -0.42 3.49 26.09
CA SER A 481 -0.05 2.22 25.47
C SER A 481 1.23 2.34 24.62
N ALA A 482 1.32 3.36 23.78
CA ALA A 482 2.48 3.61 22.92
C ALA A 482 3.76 3.89 23.71
N VAL A 483 3.67 4.65 24.81
CA VAL A 483 4.79 4.92 25.73
C VAL A 483 5.25 3.63 26.42
N ASN A 484 4.31 2.82 26.89
CA ASN A 484 4.62 1.52 27.48
C ASN A 484 5.31 0.58 26.49
N LEU A 485 4.87 0.57 25.23
CA LEU A 485 5.52 -0.18 24.16
C LEU A 485 6.91 0.37 23.86
N ALA A 486 7.06 1.69 23.74
CA ALA A 486 8.33 2.37 23.50
C ALA A 486 9.39 2.03 24.55
N ARG A 487 8.99 1.97 25.83
CA ARG A 487 9.87 1.56 26.95
C ARG A 487 10.27 0.09 26.91
N ARG A 488 9.54 -0.78 26.20
CA ARG A 488 9.91 -2.20 26.03
C ARG A 488 10.81 -2.42 24.81
N VAL A 489 10.48 -1.76 23.70
CA VAL A 489 11.17 -1.99 22.41
C VAL A 489 12.41 -1.13 22.22
N TYR A 490 12.57 -0.06 23.03
CA TYR A 490 13.71 0.88 22.99
C TYR A 490 14.11 1.26 21.55
N PRO A 491 13.22 1.94 20.81
CA PRO A 491 13.39 2.12 19.37
C PRO A 491 14.56 3.02 19.00
N VAL A 492 15.03 3.87 19.92
CA VAL A 492 16.24 4.68 19.76
C VAL A 492 17.24 4.25 20.82
N LYS A 493 18.37 3.68 20.39
CA LYS A 493 19.41 3.18 21.28
C LYS A 493 20.49 4.23 21.50
N VAL A 494 20.76 4.56 22.76
CA VAL A 494 21.85 5.43 23.17
C VAL A 494 22.91 4.58 23.85
N GLU A 495 24.15 4.68 23.39
CA GLU A 495 25.29 4.00 23.98
C GLU A 495 26.40 4.99 24.32
N GLY A 496 27.03 4.76 25.48
CA GLY A 496 28.29 5.41 25.86
C GLY A 496 29.47 4.46 25.65
N MET A 497 30.69 4.95 25.89
CA MET A 497 31.83 4.04 25.95
C MET A 497 31.66 3.06 27.11
N LEU A 498 31.78 1.75 26.83
CA LEU A 498 31.80 0.71 27.85
C LEU A 498 33.15 0.75 28.57
N ILE A 499 33.27 1.63 29.56
CA ILE A 499 34.45 1.74 30.43
C ILE A 499 34.19 0.86 31.66
N GLU A 500 34.35 -0.45 31.50
CA GLU A 500 34.26 -1.40 32.60
C GLU A 500 35.66 -1.74 33.11
N ARG A 501 35.97 -1.34 34.35
CA ARG A 501 37.23 -1.72 34.99
C ARG A 501 37.06 -3.12 35.60
N ILE A 502 37.47 -4.14 34.85
CA ILE A 502 37.56 -5.50 35.38
C ILE A 502 38.76 -5.56 36.35
N SER A 503 38.48 -5.46 37.66
CA SER A 503 39.47 -5.62 38.72
C SER A 503 39.52 -7.06 39.19
N LYS A 504 40.72 -7.56 39.50
CA LYS A 504 40.96 -8.93 39.97
C LYS A 504 40.71 -9.12 41.48
N PHE A 505 40.11 -8.13 42.14
CA PHE A 505 39.94 -8.04 43.60
C PHE A 505 38.47 -7.99 43.97
#